data_AF-A0A8S9Z6A2-F1
#
_entry.id   AF-A0A8S9Z6A2-F1
#
_cell.length_a   1.000
_cell.length_b   1.000
_cell.length_c   1.000
_cell.angle_alpha   90.00
_cell.angle_beta   90.00
_cell.angle_gamma   90.00
#
_symmetry.space_group_name_H-M   'P 1'
#
loop_
_entity.id
_entity.type
_entity.pdbx_description
1 polymer ?
#
loop_
_entity_poly.entity_id
_entity_poly.type
_entity_poly.pdbx_seq_one_letter_code
_entity_poly.pdbx_strand_id
1 'polypeptide(L)'
;MSPGKMHRFKSVAPSEDGNIYVKMGDIPFDIMRFNISARSGAERRETRKALLLRMGAVPPKKEYINYKLLMNKQKEQNAKMHQFPRDAAFAAVNKRVPVKKRKNRGKKGKKKNVHFPEIVNHSGKSLLGNQK
;
A
#
# COMPACT_ATOMS: atom_id res chain seq x y z
N MET A 1 40.51 -20.61 -7.70
CA MET A 1 40.15 -19.19 -7.51
C MET A 1 39.56 -18.67 -8.81
N SER A 2 38.27 -18.32 -8.85
CA SER A 2 37.59 -17.83 -10.06
C SER A 2 37.65 -16.29 -10.12
N PRO A 3 38.04 -15.69 -11.25
CA PRO A 3 38.22 -14.25 -11.36
C PRO A 3 36.88 -13.51 -11.25
N GLY A 4 36.90 -12.39 -10.52
CA GLY A 4 35.71 -11.63 -10.13
C GLY A 4 34.91 -11.08 -11.30
N LYS A 5 33.58 -11.16 -11.19
CA LYS A 5 32.65 -10.44 -12.07
C LYS A 5 32.82 -8.94 -11.85
N MET A 6 33.57 -8.27 -12.72
CA MET A 6 33.57 -6.81 -12.79
C MET A 6 32.22 -6.34 -13.34
N HIS A 7 31.48 -5.55 -12.56
CA HIS A 7 30.35 -4.80 -13.07
C HIS A 7 30.87 -3.71 -14.02
N ARG A 8 30.80 -3.99 -15.32
CA ARG A 8 31.12 -3.02 -16.38
C ARG A 8 30.03 -1.94 -16.38
N PHE A 9 30.35 -0.74 -15.91
CA PHE A 9 29.49 0.43 -16.11
C PHE A 9 29.37 0.67 -17.63
N LYS A 10 28.14 0.64 -18.14
CA LYS A 10 27.87 0.96 -19.55
C LYS A 10 28.00 2.48 -19.69
N SER A 11 29.07 2.93 -20.33
CA SER A 11 29.21 4.32 -20.76
C SER A 11 28.13 4.62 -21.79
N VAL A 12 27.24 5.56 -21.47
CA VAL A 12 26.28 6.11 -22.44
C VAL A 12 27.08 7.02 -23.39
N ALA A 13 26.91 6.82 -24.70
CA ALA A 13 27.58 7.63 -25.72
C ALA A 13 27.20 9.12 -25.57
N PRO A 14 28.15 10.06 -25.76
CA PRO A 14 27.84 11.48 -25.68
C PRO A 14 26.92 11.88 -26.84
N SER A 15 25.72 12.38 -26.52
CA SER A 15 24.87 13.09 -27.46
C SER A 15 25.48 14.46 -27.79
N GLU A 16 25.27 14.94 -29.02
CA GLU A 16 25.90 16.16 -29.58
C GLU A 16 25.52 17.46 -28.82
N ASP A 17 24.46 17.40 -28.02
CA ASP A 17 24.16 18.39 -27.00
C ASP A 17 24.79 17.93 -25.68
N GLY A 18 25.76 18.68 -25.14
CA GLY A 18 26.55 18.35 -23.93
C GLY A 18 25.77 18.20 -22.61
N ASN A 19 24.48 17.90 -22.68
CA ASN A 19 23.60 17.64 -21.56
C ASN A 19 23.73 16.19 -21.08
N ILE A 20 24.17 16.01 -19.84
CA ILE A 20 24.27 14.71 -19.18
C ILE A 20 22.94 14.41 -18.48
N TYR A 21 22.24 13.35 -18.91
CA TYR A 21 21.00 12.90 -18.29
C TYR A 21 21.27 11.86 -17.20
N VAL A 22 20.95 12.21 -15.95
CA VAL A 22 21.05 11.31 -14.79
C VAL A 22 19.66 10.86 -14.36
N LYS A 23 19.47 9.56 -14.14
CA LYS A 23 18.21 9.05 -13.58
C LYS A 23 18.12 9.46 -12.11
N MET A 24 16.96 9.98 -11.71
CA MET A 24 16.72 10.39 -10.31
C MET A 24 16.95 9.28 -9.28
N GLY A 25 16.79 8.01 -9.70
CA GLY A 25 17.08 6.80 -8.91
C GLY A 25 18.56 6.64 -8.53
N ASP A 26 19.45 7.09 -9.42
CA ASP A 26 20.89 6.88 -9.32
C ASP A 26 21.60 8.04 -8.59
N ILE A 27 20.86 9.12 -8.29
CA ILE A 27 21.39 10.25 -7.51
C ILE A 27 21.65 9.79 -6.07
N PRO A 28 22.88 9.97 -5.56
CA PRO A 28 23.20 9.58 -4.20
C PRO A 28 22.41 10.42 -3.19
N PHE A 29 22.01 9.77 -2.11
CA PHE A 29 21.17 10.39 -1.10
C PHE A 29 21.84 11.58 -0.42
N ASP A 30 23.16 11.60 -0.30
CA ASP A 30 23.89 12.70 0.34
C ASP A 30 23.74 14.02 -0.43
N ILE A 31 23.74 13.98 -1.76
CA ILE A 31 23.45 15.16 -2.59
C ILE A 31 22.03 15.65 -2.34
N MET A 32 21.06 14.72 -2.23
CA MET A 32 19.67 15.08 -1.92
C MET A 32 19.56 15.71 -0.53
N ARG A 33 20.28 15.19 0.48
CA ARG A 33 20.32 15.76 1.83
C ARG A 33 20.91 17.16 1.83
N PHE A 34 22.00 17.37 1.09
CA PHE A 34 22.64 18.67 0.94
C PHE A 34 21.69 19.69 0.31
N ASN A 35 21.03 19.33 -0.80
CA ASN A 35 20.06 20.20 -1.46
C ASN A 35 18.89 20.59 -0.54
N ILE A 36 18.41 19.66 0.29
CA ILE A 36 17.36 19.94 1.28
C ILE A 36 17.89 20.84 2.39
N SER A 37 19.15 20.70 2.79
CA SER A 37 19.75 21.50 3.86
C SER A 37 19.78 23.00 3.54
N ALA A 38 19.89 23.34 2.25
CA ALA A 38 19.86 24.71 1.74
C ALA A 38 18.45 25.34 1.74
N ARG A 39 17.38 24.54 1.82
CA ARG A 39 15.99 25.03 1.85
C ARG A 39 15.53 25.31 3.28
N SER A 40 14.52 26.15 3.44
CA SER A 40 13.90 26.48 4.74
C SER A 40 12.38 26.24 4.70
N GLY A 41 11.73 26.30 5.88
CA GLY A 41 10.27 26.26 5.97
C GLY A 41 9.61 24.88 5.79
N ALA A 42 8.34 24.91 5.38
CA ALA A 42 7.49 23.71 5.22
C ALA A 42 7.98 22.79 4.10
N GLU A 43 8.41 23.37 2.97
CA GLU A 43 8.94 22.64 1.82
C GLU A 43 10.15 21.76 2.21
N ARG A 44 11.03 22.29 3.07
CA ARG A 44 12.16 21.52 3.63
C ARG A 44 11.68 20.27 4.39
N ARG A 45 10.59 20.37 5.15
CA ARG A 45 10.07 19.26 5.96
C ARG A 45 9.48 18.17 5.08
N GLU A 46 8.74 18.57 4.04
CA GLU A 46 8.12 17.65 3.08
C GLU A 46 9.17 16.93 2.24
N THR A 47 10.13 17.67 1.68
CA THR A 47 11.25 17.10 0.91
C THR A 47 12.10 16.15 1.75
N ARG A 48 12.38 16.50 3.01
CA ARG A 48 13.07 15.62 3.96
C ARG A 48 12.26 14.35 4.26
N LYS A 49 10.95 14.46 4.46
CA LYS A 49 10.07 13.31 4.68
C LYS A 49 10.09 12.37 3.47
N ALA A 50 9.98 12.91 2.26
CA ALA A 50 10.04 12.13 1.03
C ALA A 50 11.39 11.40 0.86
N LEU A 51 12.49 12.09 1.16
CA LEU A 51 13.83 11.48 1.14
C LEU A 51 13.95 10.32 2.13
N LEU A 52 13.51 10.51 3.37
CA LEU A 52 13.56 9.47 4.39
C LEU A 52 12.74 8.24 3.98
N LEU A 53 11.55 8.43 3.44
CA LEU A 53 10.74 7.34 2.91
C LEU A 53 11.47 6.59 1.79
N ARG A 54 12.17 7.31 0.90
CA ARG A 54 12.99 6.70 -0.16
C ARG A 54 14.19 5.91 0.39
N MET A 55 14.77 6.34 1.51
CA MET A 55 15.81 5.60 2.23
C MET A 55 15.30 4.36 2.97
N GLY A 56 13.98 4.12 2.97
CA GLY A 56 13.37 2.99 3.67
C GLY A 56 12.97 3.31 5.12
N ALA A 57 12.86 4.59 5.48
CA ALA A 57 12.24 4.96 6.75
C ALA A 57 10.80 4.45 6.81
N VAL A 58 10.39 4.01 8.00
CA VAL A 58 9.04 3.51 8.24
C VAL A 58 8.03 4.64 7.95
N PRO A 59 6.98 4.39 7.14
CA PRO A 59 5.98 5.40 6.87
C PRO A 59 5.25 5.82 8.14
N PRO A 60 4.80 7.08 8.23
CA PRO A 60 4.07 7.55 9.40
C PRO A 60 2.80 6.71 9.62
N LYS A 61 2.44 6.51 10.89
CA LYS A 61 1.21 5.81 11.26
C LYS A 61 0.02 6.55 10.66
N LYS A 62 -0.91 5.79 10.07
CA LYS A 62 -2.18 6.34 9.56
C LYS A 62 -3.01 6.84 10.73
N GLU A 63 -3.75 7.92 10.51
CA GLU A 63 -4.73 8.42 11.46
C GLU A 63 -5.79 7.35 11.75
N TYR A 64 -6.36 7.40 12.94
CA TYR A 64 -7.48 6.55 13.27
C TYR A 64 -8.70 6.96 12.44
N ILE A 65 -9.33 5.98 11.79
CA ILE A 65 -10.52 6.21 10.97
C ILE A 65 -11.58 5.20 11.39
N ASN A 66 -12.81 5.67 11.59
CA ASN A 66 -13.96 4.79 11.84
C ASN A 66 -14.16 3.81 10.67
N TYR A 67 -14.31 2.53 10.98
CA TYR A 67 -14.46 1.46 10.00
C TYR A 67 -15.55 1.73 8.95
N LYS A 68 -16.71 2.27 9.36
CA LYS A 68 -17.81 2.58 8.42
C LYS A 68 -17.37 3.61 7.38
N LEU A 69 -16.65 4.64 7.81
CA LEU A 69 -16.10 5.68 6.92
C LEU A 69 -15.00 5.12 6.02
N LEU A 70 -14.15 4.23 6.53
CA LEU A 70 -13.12 3.56 5.74
C LEU A 70 -13.74 2.77 4.59
N MET A 71 -14.79 1.99 4.87
CA MET A 71 -15.48 1.18 3.85
C MET A 71 -16.15 2.04 2.79
N ASN A 72 -16.79 3.15 3.19
CA ASN A 72 -17.42 4.07 2.23
C ASN A 72 -16.37 4.71 1.31
N LYS A 73 -15.26 5.20 1.85
CA LYS A 73 -14.14 5.75 1.06
C LYS A 73 -13.56 4.74 0.07
N GLN A 74 -13.42 3.47 0.46
CA GLN A 74 -12.96 2.41 -0.44
C GLN A 74 -13.93 2.15 -1.59
N LYS A 75 -15.24 2.14 -1.32
CA LYS A 75 -16.28 1.98 -2.36
C LYS A 75 -16.24 3.13 -3.36
N GLU A 76 -16.13 4.36 -2.89
CA GLU A 76 -16.02 5.56 -3.75
C GLU A 76 -14.75 5.54 -4.61
N GLN A 77 -13.60 5.16 -4.02
CA GLN A 77 -12.35 5.05 -4.77
C GLN A 77 -12.43 3.98 -5.86
N ASN A 78 -12.99 2.81 -5.56
CA ASN A 78 -13.17 1.76 -6.56
C ASN A 78 -14.13 2.21 -7.67
N ALA A 79 -15.25 2.85 -7.33
CA ALA A 79 -16.18 3.40 -8.31
C ALA A 79 -15.50 4.40 -9.24
N LYS A 80 -14.68 5.32 -8.71
CA LYS A 80 -13.88 6.26 -9.51
C LYS A 80 -12.87 5.55 -10.41
N MET A 81 -12.19 4.52 -9.92
CA MET A 81 -11.25 3.75 -10.75
C MET A 81 -11.94 3.00 -11.89
N HIS A 82 -13.20 2.60 -11.72
CA HIS A 82 -14.00 1.95 -12.77
C HIS A 82 -14.60 2.94 -13.78
N GLN A 83 -14.68 4.23 -13.46
CA GLN A 83 -15.14 5.26 -14.39
C GLN A 83 -14.10 5.57 -15.49
N PHE A 84 -12.82 5.37 -15.20
CA PHE A 84 -11.77 5.53 -16.20
C PHE A 84 -11.52 4.21 -16.95
N PRO A 85 -11.60 4.18 -18.29
CA PRO A 85 -11.26 2.98 -19.03
C PRO A 85 -9.80 2.62 -18.75
N ARG A 86 -9.55 1.38 -18.34
CA ARG A 86 -8.19 0.86 -18.24
C ARG A 86 -7.64 0.75 -19.66
N ASP A 87 -6.50 1.39 -19.93
CA ASP A 87 -5.77 1.21 -21.19
C ASP A 87 -5.53 -0.28 -21.45
N ALA A 88 -6.27 -0.85 -22.40
CA ALA A 88 -6.25 -2.27 -22.70
C ALA A 88 -4.84 -2.78 -23.07
N ALA A 89 -3.99 -1.88 -23.58
CA ALA A 89 -2.59 -2.14 -23.93
C ALA A 89 -1.75 -2.62 -22.73
N PHE A 90 -1.97 -2.11 -21.51
CA PHE A 90 -1.24 -2.56 -20.32
C PHE A 90 -1.79 -3.85 -19.72
N ALA A 91 -3.09 -4.11 -19.88
CA ALA A 91 -3.74 -5.31 -19.36
C ALA A 91 -3.33 -6.59 -20.13
N ALA A 92 -2.99 -6.47 -21.41
CA ALA A 92 -2.66 -7.59 -22.27
C ALA A 92 -1.26 -8.20 -22.02
N VAL A 93 -0.30 -7.43 -21.50
CA VAL A 93 1.10 -7.85 -21.35
C VAL A 93 1.32 -8.79 -20.16
N ASN A 94 0.43 -8.80 -19.16
CA ASN A 94 0.54 -9.64 -17.96
C ASN A 94 -0.48 -10.79 -17.90
N LYS A 95 -0.64 -11.57 -18.99
CA LYS A 95 -1.38 -12.84 -18.93
C LYS A 95 -0.59 -13.86 -18.11
N ARG A 96 -0.80 -13.89 -16.80
CA ARG A 96 -0.19 -14.87 -15.89
C ARG A 96 -0.65 -16.28 -16.27
N VAL A 97 0.30 -17.20 -16.40
CA VAL A 97 0.06 -18.65 -16.55
C VAL A 97 -0.84 -19.13 -15.40
N PRO A 98 -1.89 -19.93 -15.66
CA PRO A 98 -2.78 -20.39 -14.61
C PRO A 98 -2.01 -21.26 -13.60
N VAL A 99 -1.93 -20.80 -12.35
CA VAL A 99 -1.34 -21.56 -11.25
C VAL A 99 -2.26 -22.76 -10.98
N LYS A 100 -1.75 -23.99 -11.20
CA LYS A 100 -2.44 -25.24 -10.84
C LYS A 100 -2.88 -25.16 -9.37
N LYS A 101 -4.19 -25.21 -9.12
CA LYS A 101 -4.75 -25.25 -7.76
C LYS A 101 -4.28 -26.53 -7.07
N ARG A 102 -3.42 -26.42 -6.06
CA ARG A 102 -3.10 -27.55 -5.18
C ARG A 102 -4.37 -27.92 -4.39
N LYS A 103 -4.77 -29.19 -4.46
CA LYS A 103 -5.88 -29.76 -3.69
C LYS A 103 -5.50 -29.76 -2.21
N ASN A 104 -5.93 -28.76 -1.45
CA ASN A 104 -5.80 -28.77 0.00
C ASN A 104 -6.68 -29.90 0.57
N ARG A 105 -6.05 -30.98 1.02
CA ARG A 105 -6.69 -31.99 1.88
C ARG A 105 -6.98 -31.32 3.22
N GLY A 106 -8.22 -30.84 3.40
CA GLY A 106 -8.66 -30.23 4.63
C GLY A 106 -8.54 -31.20 5.81
N LYS A 107 -7.74 -30.86 6.82
CA LYS A 107 -7.93 -31.42 8.16
C LYS A 107 -9.22 -30.82 8.70
N LYS A 108 -10.26 -31.64 8.86
CA LYS A 108 -11.50 -31.30 9.58
C LYS A 108 -11.13 -30.92 11.02
N GLY A 109 -10.88 -29.63 11.26
CA GLY A 109 -10.82 -29.08 12.61
C GLY A 109 -12.23 -29.04 13.18
N LYS A 110 -12.46 -29.77 14.27
CA LYS A 110 -13.71 -29.77 15.03
C LYS A 110 -14.10 -28.32 15.37
N LYS A 111 -15.28 -27.89 14.94
CA LYS A 111 -15.88 -26.64 15.42
C LYS A 111 -16.07 -26.80 16.94
N LYS A 112 -15.29 -26.08 17.75
CA LYS A 112 -15.66 -25.86 19.15
C LYS A 112 -16.83 -24.89 19.11
N ASN A 113 -18.02 -25.37 19.44
CA ASN A 113 -19.17 -24.51 19.70
C ASN A 113 -18.82 -23.64 20.91
N VAL A 114 -18.44 -22.39 20.67
CA VAL A 114 -18.40 -21.39 21.73
C VAL A 114 -19.84 -20.92 21.89
N HIS A 115 -20.50 -21.42 22.94
CA HIS A 115 -21.78 -20.89 23.36
C HIS A 115 -21.53 -19.46 23.88
N PHE A 116 -21.99 -18.47 23.13
CA PHE A 116 -22.06 -17.10 23.63
C PHE A 116 -23.23 -17.03 24.62
N PRO A 117 -23.02 -16.59 25.86
CA PRO A 117 -24.14 -16.39 26.79
C PRO A 117 -25.01 -15.27 26.23
N GLU A 118 -26.31 -15.55 26.12
CA GLU A 118 -27.32 -14.53 25.84
C GLU A 118 -27.24 -13.47 26.94
N ILE A 119 -27.09 -12.21 26.53
CA ILE A 119 -27.23 -11.08 27.45
C ILE A 119 -28.72 -10.99 27.78
N VAL A 120 -29.11 -11.62 28.89
CA VAL A 120 -30.48 -11.57 29.39
C VAL A 120 -30.71 -10.14 29.92
N ASN A 121 -31.44 -9.33 29.15
CA ASN A 121 -31.90 -8.03 29.61
C ASN A 121 -32.93 -8.22 30.73
N HIS A 122 -32.48 -8.12 31.98
CA HIS A 122 -33.35 -8.12 33.15
C HIS A 122 -33.96 -6.72 33.33
N SER A 123 -34.98 -6.40 32.56
CA SER A 123 -35.93 -5.35 32.91
C SER A 123 -37.34 -5.85 32.70
N GLY A 124 -37.72 -6.85 33.50
CA GLY A 124 -39.11 -7.22 33.67
C GLY A 124 -39.85 -6.12 34.43
N LYS A 125 -40.66 -5.36 33.70
CA LYS A 125 -41.91 -4.80 34.22
C LYS A 125 -43.01 -5.16 33.22
N SER A 126 -43.57 -6.35 33.40
CA SER A 126 -44.98 -6.64 33.08
C SER A 126 -45.85 -5.66 33.90
N LEU A 127 -46.98 -5.16 33.40
CA LEU A 127 -48.23 -5.91 33.32
C LEU A 127 -49.11 -5.30 32.21
N LEU A 128 -49.50 -6.13 31.24
CA LEU A 128 -50.75 -5.95 30.51
C LEU A 128 -51.90 -6.15 31.50
N GLY A 129 -52.75 -5.14 31.67
CA GLY A 129 -54.09 -5.25 32.21
C GLY A 129 -55.08 -5.13 31.05
N ASN A 130 -55.98 -6.10 30.95
CA ASN A 130 -56.86 -6.41 29.81
C ASN A 130 -57.82 -5.30 29.36
N GLN A 131 -58.18 -5.39 28.08
CA GLN A 131 -59.34 -4.74 27.46
C GLN A 131 -60.66 -5.16 28.12
N LYS A 132 -61.57 -4.20 28.31
CA LYS A 132 -62.99 -4.27 27.95
C LYS A 132 -63.49 -2.85 27.68
#